data_AF-A0A4U3LSB5-F1
#
_entry.id   AF-A0A4U3LSB5-F1
#
_cell.length_a   1.000
_cell.length_b   1.000
_cell.length_c   1.000
_cell.angle_alpha   90.00
_cell.angle_beta   90.00
_cell.angle_gamma   90.00
#
_symmetry.space_group_name_H-M   'P 1'
#
loop_
_entity.id
_entity.type
_entity.pdbx_description
1 polymer ?
#
loop_
_entity_poly.entity_id
_entity_poly.type
_entity_poly.pdbx_seq_one_letter_code
_entity_poly.pdbx_strand_id
1 'polypeptide(L)'
;MVTLTSRVRPPWEDAHFVGGHLVLDLTNTVFDRMLPAEEDVELLRSPSDVLSWCVSAGLFDEAPDPVASGLVAETRAVREQAWAVFDAIARGEAAPADPFGALLERA
;
A
#
# COMPACT_ATOMS: atom_id res chain seq x y z
N MET A 1 12.57 14.96 19.78
CA MET A 1 12.98 13.54 19.73
C MET A 1 11.72 12.71 19.92
N VAL A 2 11.13 12.21 18.83
CA VAL A 2 9.95 11.34 18.91
C VAL A 2 10.45 9.91 19.02
N THR A 3 10.30 9.30 20.18
CA THR A 3 10.66 7.90 20.39
C THR A 3 9.54 7.05 19.80
N LEU A 4 9.76 6.48 18.62
CA LEU A 4 8.86 5.48 18.03
C LEU A 4 9.06 4.17 18.78
N THR A 5 8.29 3.95 19.84
CA THR A 5 8.17 2.63 20.44
C THR A 5 7.46 1.72 19.44
N SER A 6 8.20 0.83 18.77
CA SER A 6 7.62 -0.24 17.97
C SER A 6 6.85 -1.16 18.92
N ARG A 7 5.53 -1.00 18.97
CA ARG A 7 4.65 -1.98 19.59
C ARG A 7 4.52 -3.13 18.58
N VAL A 8 4.81 -4.35 19.02
CA VAL A 8 4.41 -5.57 18.30
C VAL A 8 2.91 -5.45 18.04
N ARG A 9 2.52 -5.46 16.76
CA ARG A 9 1.12 -5.33 16.39
C ARG A 9 0.44 -6.67 16.60
N PRO A 10 -0.79 -6.68 17.14
CA PRO A 10 -1.61 -7.89 17.12
C PRO A 10 -1.75 -8.39 15.66
N PRO A 11 -1.99 -9.69 15.47
CA PRO A 11 -2.32 -10.22 14.14
C PRO A 11 -3.48 -9.43 13.54
N TRP A 12 -3.55 -9.42 12.21
CA TRP A 12 -4.65 -8.77 11.50
C TRP A 12 -6.01 -9.34 11.96
N GLU A 13 -7.00 -8.46 12.08
CA GLU A 13 -8.39 -8.78 12.40
C GLU A 13 -9.28 -8.22 11.27
N ASP A 14 -10.41 -8.87 11.00
CA ASP A 14 -11.38 -8.40 10.02
C ASP A 14 -11.74 -6.92 10.25
N ALA A 15 -11.73 -6.12 9.18
CA ALA A 15 -11.97 -4.68 9.18
C ALA A 15 -10.99 -3.82 10.00
N HIS A 16 -9.85 -4.36 10.46
CA HIS A 16 -8.79 -3.58 11.10
C HIS A 16 -7.74 -3.09 10.08
N PHE A 17 -7.41 -1.80 10.16
CA PHE A 17 -6.34 -1.22 9.35
C PHE A 17 -4.98 -1.33 10.05
N VAL A 18 -4.03 -2.03 9.43
CA VAL A 18 -2.64 -2.11 9.90
C VAL A 18 -1.78 -1.10 9.12
N GLY A 19 -1.66 0.13 9.64
CA GLY A 19 -0.83 1.20 9.02
C GLY A 19 0.69 1.09 9.27
N GLY A 20 1.48 2.14 9.09
CA GLY A 20 2.93 2.14 9.43
C GLY A 20 3.85 1.46 8.40
N HIS A 21 4.63 0.44 8.80
CA HIS A 21 5.61 -0.19 7.89
C HIS A 21 4.97 -0.83 6.66
N LEU A 22 3.79 -1.45 6.80
CA LEU A 22 3.09 -2.07 5.67
C LEU A 22 2.64 -1.06 4.62
N VAL A 23 2.16 0.11 5.03
CA VAL A 23 1.77 1.15 4.06
C VAL A 23 3.01 1.75 3.38
N LEU A 24 4.14 1.88 4.10
CA LEU A 24 5.40 2.31 3.50
C LEU A 24 5.95 1.27 2.51
N ASP A 25 5.90 -0.01 2.88
CA ASP A 25 6.29 -1.13 2.03
C ASP A 25 5.43 -1.17 0.76
N LEU A 26 4.11 -1.04 0.89
CA LEU A 26 3.20 -0.92 -0.25
C LEU A 26 3.57 0.26 -1.16
N THR A 27 3.83 1.46 -0.61
CA THR A 27 4.22 2.64 -1.40
C THR A 27 5.53 2.45 -2.16
N ASN A 28 6.43 1.62 -1.63
CA ASN A 28 7.73 1.29 -2.22
C ASN A 28 7.65 0.15 -3.26
N THR A 29 6.45 -0.38 -3.55
CA THR A 29 6.25 -1.28 -4.70
C THR A 29 6.36 -0.58 -6.05
N VAL A 30 6.65 0.72 -6.04
CA VAL A 30 7.29 1.45 -7.14
C VAL A 30 8.76 1.65 -6.76
N PHE A 31 9.65 0.90 -7.40
CA PHE A 31 11.04 0.74 -6.95
C PHE A 31 11.84 2.05 -6.90
N ASP A 32 11.74 2.88 -7.94
CA ASP A 32 12.40 4.18 -7.98
C ASP A 32 11.56 5.19 -8.75
N ARG A 33 10.94 6.13 -8.01
CA ARG A 33 10.08 7.18 -8.59
C ARG A 33 10.87 8.34 -9.22
N MET A 34 12.20 8.33 -9.13
CA MET A 34 13.07 9.35 -9.72
C MET A 34 13.62 8.95 -11.10
N LEU A 35 13.43 7.69 -11.51
CA LEU A 35 13.80 7.24 -12.84
C LEU A 35 12.92 7.88 -13.94
N PRO A 36 13.42 7.96 -15.18
CA PRO A 36 12.62 8.40 -16.32
C PRO A 36 11.31 7.60 -16.48
N ALA A 37 10.28 8.23 -17.03
CA ALA A 37 8.93 7.64 -17.12
C ALA A 37 8.86 6.38 -17.99
N GLU A 38 9.83 6.19 -18.87
CA GLU A 38 10.01 5.01 -19.71
C GLU A 38 10.59 3.79 -18.98
N GLU A 39 11.14 3.96 -17.78
CA GLU A 39 11.66 2.86 -16.97
C GLU A 39 10.53 2.14 -16.23
N ASP A 40 10.50 0.81 -16.32
CA ASP A 40 9.49 0.01 -15.63
C ASP A 40 9.88 -0.22 -14.16
N VAL A 41 9.29 0.60 -13.31
CA VAL A 41 9.52 0.62 -11.85
C VAL A 41 8.41 -0.09 -11.06
N GLU A 42 7.41 -0.64 -11.75
CA GLU A 42 6.20 -1.21 -11.14
C GLU A 42 6.41 -2.68 -10.72
N LEU A 43 6.26 -2.98 -9.43
CA LEU A 43 6.45 -4.35 -8.92
C LEU A 43 5.16 -5.17 -8.84
N LEU A 44 3.98 -4.54 -8.80
CA LEU A 44 2.68 -5.22 -8.68
C LEU A 44 2.03 -5.42 -10.06
N ARG A 45 2.66 -6.16 -10.96
CA ARG A 45 2.24 -6.30 -12.38
C ARG A 45 1.03 -7.20 -12.59
N SER A 46 0.86 -8.17 -11.72
CA SER A 46 -0.11 -9.25 -11.85
C SER A 46 -0.80 -9.54 -10.52
N PRO A 47 -1.94 -10.26 -10.53
CA PRO A 47 -2.56 -10.70 -9.29
C PRO A 47 -1.61 -11.53 -8.42
N SER A 48 -0.74 -12.36 -9.02
CA SER A 48 0.27 -13.12 -8.27
C SER A 48 1.28 -12.24 -7.55
N ASP A 49 1.66 -11.08 -8.13
CA ASP A 49 2.58 -10.15 -7.45
C ASP A 49 1.91 -9.52 -6.23
N VAL A 50 0.63 -9.12 -6.37
CA VAL A 50 -0.16 -8.57 -5.25
C VAL A 50 -0.35 -9.60 -4.16
N LEU A 51 -0.72 -10.83 -4.50
CA LEU A 51 -0.93 -11.90 -3.52
C LEU A 51 0.38 -12.28 -2.82
N SER A 52 1.50 -12.34 -3.56
CA SER A 52 2.82 -12.58 -2.97
C SER A 52 3.22 -11.48 -1.98
N TRP A 53 2.93 -10.23 -2.33
CA TRP A 53 3.11 -9.10 -1.42
C TRP A 53 2.24 -9.24 -0.16
N CYS A 54 0.95 -9.57 -0.30
CA CYS A 54 0.05 -9.75 0.85
C CYS A 54 0.50 -10.87 1.81
N VAL A 55 1.00 -12.00 1.28
CA VAL A 55 1.59 -13.07 2.10
C VAL A 55 2.83 -12.56 2.82
N SER A 56 3.73 -11.88 2.11
CA SER A 56 4.95 -11.30 2.71
C SER A 56 4.64 -10.25 3.79
N ALA A 57 3.54 -9.51 3.63
CA ALA A 57 3.03 -8.54 4.60
C ALA A 57 2.28 -9.19 5.77
N GLY A 58 2.07 -10.51 5.76
CA GLY A 58 1.41 -11.27 6.82
C GLY A 58 -0.10 -11.07 6.88
N LEU A 59 -0.75 -10.69 5.77
CA LEU A 59 -2.22 -10.55 5.71
C LEU A 59 -2.92 -11.91 5.73
N PHE A 60 -2.27 -12.94 5.18
CA PHE A 60 -2.73 -14.33 5.18
C PHE A 60 -1.53 -15.27 5.02
N ASP A 61 -1.66 -16.49 5.55
CA ASP A 61 -0.62 -17.52 5.44
C ASP A 61 -0.53 -18.11 4.02
N GLU A 62 -1.66 -18.17 3.31
CA GLU A 62 -1.77 -18.69 1.95
C GLU A 62 -2.66 -17.78 1.10
N ALA A 63 -2.34 -17.67 -0.20
CA ALA A 63 -3.08 -16.80 -1.11
C ALA A 63 -4.52 -17.28 -1.34
N PRO A 64 -5.54 -16.39 -1.24
CA PRO A 64 -6.94 -16.75 -1.46
C PRO A 64 -7.23 -17.16 -2.92
N ASP A 65 -8.16 -18.10 -3.07
CA ASP A 65 -8.76 -18.56 -4.33
C ASP A 65 -10.29 -18.63 -4.13
N PRO A 66 -11.13 -17.94 -4.94
CA PRO A 66 -10.81 -17.21 -6.17
C PRO A 66 -10.16 -15.85 -5.96
N VAL A 67 -9.31 -15.47 -6.93
CA VAL A 67 -8.70 -14.13 -7.00
C VAL A 67 -9.75 -13.09 -7.37
N ALA A 68 -9.86 -12.04 -6.57
CA ALA A 68 -10.79 -10.94 -6.81
C ALA A 68 -10.50 -10.21 -8.14
N SER A 69 -11.57 -9.87 -8.88
CA SER A 69 -11.46 -9.04 -10.08
C SER A 69 -10.97 -7.64 -9.72
N GLY A 70 -10.06 -7.07 -10.51
CA GLY A 70 -9.56 -5.71 -10.30
C GLY A 70 -8.48 -5.58 -9.22
N LEU A 71 -8.08 -6.68 -8.55
CA LEU A 71 -7.11 -6.70 -7.45
C LEU A 71 -5.87 -5.82 -7.71
N VAL A 72 -5.27 -5.93 -8.90
CA VAL A 72 -4.08 -5.15 -9.26
C VAL A 72 -4.38 -3.65 -9.34
N ALA A 73 -5.46 -3.28 -10.03
CA ALA A 73 -5.82 -1.88 -10.24
C ALA A 73 -6.17 -1.20 -8.91
N GLU A 74 -7.01 -1.86 -8.09
CA GLU A 74 -7.45 -1.30 -6.81
C GLU A 74 -6.29 -1.20 -5.81
N THR A 75 -5.42 -2.21 -5.74
CA THR A 75 -4.24 -2.16 -4.85
C THR A 75 -3.30 -1.02 -5.24
N ARG A 76 -3.07 -0.82 -6.53
CA ARG A 76 -2.25 0.31 -7.02
C ARG A 76 -2.92 1.66 -6.76
N ALA A 77 -4.24 1.76 -6.87
CA ALA A 77 -4.95 3.00 -6.54
C ALA A 77 -4.77 3.39 -5.07
N VAL A 78 -4.90 2.42 -4.16
CA VAL A 78 -4.63 2.63 -2.72
C VAL A 78 -3.17 3.07 -2.50
N ARG A 79 -2.22 2.40 -3.16
CA ARG A 79 -0.79 2.75 -3.10
C ARG A 79 -0.52 4.19 -3.53
N GLU A 80 -1.04 4.61 -4.68
CA GLU A 80 -0.78 5.95 -5.20
C GLU A 80 -1.38 7.05 -4.33
N GLN A 81 -2.54 6.80 -3.71
CA GLN A 81 -3.10 7.74 -2.73
C GLN A 81 -2.21 7.86 -1.50
N ALA A 82 -1.72 6.73 -0.96
CA ALA A 82 -0.81 6.76 0.18
C ALA A 82 0.48 7.52 -0.16
N TRP A 83 1.04 7.29 -1.36
CA TRP A 83 2.19 8.04 -1.85
C TRP A 83 1.91 9.55 -1.92
N ALA A 84 0.78 9.97 -2.50
CA ALA A 84 0.43 11.39 -2.62
C ALA A 84 0.36 12.10 -1.26
N VAL A 85 -0.15 11.42 -0.22
CA VAL A 85 -0.14 11.95 1.15
C VAL A 85 1.29 12.07 1.69
N PHE A 86 2.11 11.03 1.52
CA PHE A 86 3.49 11.03 2.04
C PHE A 86 4.39 12.05 1.35
N ASP A 87 4.29 12.18 0.02
CA ASP A 87 5.05 13.15 -0.76
C ASP A 87 4.66 14.59 -0.39
N ALA A 88 3.37 14.88 -0.27
CA ALA A 88 2.90 16.20 0.18
C ALA A 88 3.44 16.56 1.57
N ILE A 89 3.36 15.63 2.54
CA ILE A 89 3.91 15.85 3.89
C ILE A 89 5.43 16.06 3.84
N ALA A 90 6.16 15.26 3.06
CA ALA A 90 7.61 15.37 2.92
C ALA A 90 8.05 16.71 2.33
N ARG A 91 7.22 17.31 1.47
CA ARG A 91 7.44 18.62 0.84
C ARG A 91 6.91 19.80 1.67
N GLY A 92 6.19 19.54 2.76
CA GLY A 92 5.53 20.59 3.55
C GLY A 92 4.29 21.18 2.83
N GLU A 93 3.71 20.44 1.91
CA GLU A 93 2.51 20.79 1.16
C GLU A 93 1.23 20.25 1.86
N ALA A 94 0.06 20.73 1.42
CA ALA A 94 -1.21 20.22 1.92
C ALA A 94 -1.46 18.80 1.39
N ALA A 95 -1.81 17.87 2.28
CA ALA A 95 -2.20 16.53 1.87
C ALA A 95 -3.50 16.57 1.01
N PRO A 96 -3.67 15.65 0.05
CA PRO A 96 -4.90 15.53 -0.72
C PRO A 96 -6.15 15.47 0.18
N ALA A 97 -7.18 16.23 -0.17
CA ALA A 97 -8.42 16.32 0.61
C ALA A 97 -9.32 15.09 0.48
N ASP A 98 -9.13 14.30 -0.58
CA ASP A 98 -9.93 13.09 -0.80
C ASP A 98 -9.69 12.08 0.33
N PRO A 99 -10.75 11.60 1.00
CA PRO A 99 -10.59 10.68 2.12
C PRO A 99 -9.96 9.38 1.60
N PHE A 100 -8.89 8.95 2.26
CA PHE A 100 -8.32 7.61 2.03
C PHE A 100 -9.38 6.50 2.16
N GLY A 101 -10.37 6.68 3.05
CA GLY A 101 -11.51 5.79 3.22
C GLY A 101 -12.44 5.71 2.01
N ALA A 102 -12.60 6.78 1.22
CA ALA A 102 -13.49 6.79 0.06
C ALA A 102 -12.96 5.92 -1.11
N LEU A 103 -11.65 5.62 -1.12
CA LEU A 103 -11.06 4.62 -2.03
C LEU A 103 -11.34 3.20 -1.53
N LEU A 104 -11.33 2.97 -0.21
CA LEU A 104 -11.62 1.66 0.39
C LEU A 104 -13.10 1.28 0.30
N GLU A 105 -14.02 2.26 0.21
CA GLU A 105 -15.45 2.04 -0.01
C GLU A 105 -15.79 1.51 -1.41
N ARG A 106 -14.84 1.51 -2.36
CA ARG A 106 -15.05 1.13 -3.76
C ARG A 106 -14.51 -0.27 -4.10
N ALA A 107 -13.85 -0.92 -3.14
CA ALA A 107 -13.26 -2.26 -3.25
C ALA A 107 -14.20 -3.35 -2.71
#